data_AF-A0A9Q1C0S4-F1
#
_entry.id   AF-A0A9Q1C0S4-F1
#
_cell.length_a   1.000
_cell.length_b   1.000
_cell.length_c   1.000
_cell.angle_alpha   90.00
_cell.angle_beta   90.00
_cell.angle_gamma   90.00
#
_symmetry.space_group_name_H-M   'P 1'
#
loop_
_entity.id
_entity.type
_entity.pdbx_description
1 polymer ?
#
loop_
_entity_poly.entity_id
_entity_poly.type
_entity_poly.pdbx_seq_one_letter_code
_entity_poly.pdbx_strand_id
1 'polypeptide(L)'
;MAAPMTMFSVVRQGEILACRRSLMSFRTIRACSSVSGTVASDHVTDQEQVPFWNFMEMRRKQADNTILVRLCDKTPLTTLLQFCSSHGKVKHHFSYHQQGRYAYVEFNTAAALQSLLQHTEQNGHNKKTKNTDFIHSRFLTFSRAGKKKEKEKSVLNKQPVHRSLMNKLCQTDSVSEQIDTLMQEEQLREPEVHC
;
A
#
# COMPACT_ATOMS: atom_id res chain seq x y z
N MET A 1 1.41 2.31 34.41
CA MET A 1 2.36 1.38 33.74
C MET A 1 1.77 0.97 32.40
N ALA A 2 2.42 1.32 31.28
CA ALA A 2 1.94 0.95 29.95
C ALA A 2 2.29 -0.52 29.66
N ALA A 3 1.31 -1.31 29.19
CA ALA A 3 1.55 -2.71 28.80
C ALA A 3 2.46 -2.77 27.56
N PRO A 4 3.35 -3.78 27.45
CA PRO A 4 4.29 -3.90 26.33
C PRO A 4 3.55 -4.09 24.99
N MET A 5 4.04 -3.44 23.93
CA MET A 5 3.57 -3.65 22.56
C MET A 5 4.30 -4.83 21.94
N THR A 6 3.66 -5.55 21.03
CA THR A 6 4.28 -6.73 20.43
C THR A 6 3.85 -6.90 18.98
N MET A 7 4.83 -7.24 18.15
CA MET A 7 4.65 -7.49 16.72
C MET A 7 4.96 -8.97 16.43
N PHE A 8 4.08 -9.61 15.67
CA PHE A 8 4.17 -11.03 15.35
C PHE A 8 3.94 -11.27 13.86
N SER A 9 4.65 -12.25 13.29
CA SER A 9 4.36 -12.75 11.94
C SER A 9 3.03 -13.50 11.91
N VAL A 10 2.27 -13.32 10.84
CA VAL A 10 1.01 -14.05 10.66
C VAL A 10 1.31 -15.43 10.06
N VAL A 11 1.26 -16.48 10.88
CA VAL A 11 1.17 -17.85 10.39
C VAL A 11 -0.29 -18.11 10.00
N ARG A 12 -0.61 -18.10 8.70
CA ARG A 12 -1.91 -18.59 8.19
C ARG A 12 -1.75 -20.03 7.74
N GLN A 13 -2.50 -20.95 8.36
CA GLN A 13 -2.87 -22.20 7.70
C GLN A 13 -3.88 -21.84 6.60
N GLY A 14 -3.50 -22.07 5.34
CA GLY A 14 -4.37 -22.14 4.17
C GLY A 14 -5.39 -21.02 3.99
N GLU A 15 -4.98 -19.89 3.40
CA GLU A 15 -5.82 -19.09 2.51
C GLU A 15 -4.92 -18.06 1.82
N ILE A 16 -4.55 -18.37 0.57
CA ILE A 16 -3.81 -17.48 -0.31
C ILE A 16 -4.72 -16.27 -0.59
N LEU A 17 -4.32 -15.08 -0.13
CA LEU A 17 -4.92 -13.84 -0.59
C LEU A 17 -4.52 -13.67 -2.06
N ALA A 18 -5.32 -14.23 -2.97
CA ALA A 18 -5.15 -13.99 -4.39
C ALA A 18 -5.50 -12.51 -4.64
N CYS A 19 -4.48 -11.67 -4.71
CA CYS A 19 -4.60 -10.37 -5.34
C CYS A 19 -4.85 -10.65 -6.83
N ARG A 20 -6.14 -10.69 -7.22
CA ARG A 20 -6.54 -10.89 -8.61
C ARG A 20 -6.00 -9.70 -9.41
N ARG A 21 -4.87 -9.91 -10.10
CA ARG A 21 -4.44 -9.06 -11.21
C ARG A 21 -5.57 -9.00 -12.22
N SER A 22 -6.26 -7.86 -12.29
CA SER A 22 -7.10 -7.55 -13.44
C SER A 22 -6.17 -7.27 -14.61
N LEU A 23 -5.89 -8.30 -15.41
CA LEU A 23 -5.25 -8.14 -16.71
C LEU A 23 -6.24 -7.44 -17.63
N MET A 24 -6.16 -6.10 -17.70
CA MET A 24 -6.77 -5.35 -18.78
C MET A 24 -6.00 -5.69 -20.06
N SER A 25 -6.63 -6.46 -20.93
CA SER A 25 -6.15 -6.77 -22.28
C SER A 25 -6.15 -5.48 -23.11
N PHE A 26 -4.99 -4.85 -23.27
CA PHE A 26 -4.84 -3.75 -24.22
C PHE A 26 -4.90 -4.30 -25.65
N ARG A 27 -6.02 -4.05 -26.34
CA ARG A 27 -6.06 -4.17 -27.81
C ARG A 27 -5.29 -2.99 -28.38
N THR A 28 -4.25 -3.27 -29.15
CA THR A 28 -3.48 -2.27 -29.91
C THR A 28 -4.40 -1.44 -30.80
N ILE A 29 -4.54 -0.16 -30.50
CA ILE A 29 -5.17 0.80 -31.41
C ILE A 29 -4.10 1.23 -32.40
N ARG A 30 -4.32 0.91 -33.68
CA ARG A 30 -3.49 1.32 -34.81
C ARG A 30 -3.61 2.85 -34.96
N ALA A 31 -2.49 3.55 -34.88
CA ALA A 31 -2.45 4.98 -35.16
C ALA A 31 -2.83 5.25 -36.64
N CYS A 32 -3.81 6.11 -36.86
CA CYS A 32 -4.07 6.71 -38.17
C CYS A 32 -3.61 8.17 -38.12
N SER A 33 -2.84 8.55 -39.12
CA SER A 33 -2.04 9.76 -39.20
C SER A 33 -2.84 11.04 -39.45
N SER A 34 -2.28 12.14 -38.92
CA SER A 34 -2.29 13.53 -39.37
C SER A 34 -3.62 14.30 -39.46
N VAL A 35 -3.77 15.28 -38.57
CA VAL A 35 -4.17 16.65 -38.94
C VAL A 35 -3.31 17.64 -38.15
N SER A 36 -2.60 18.50 -38.88
CA SER A 36 -1.77 19.60 -38.37
C SER A 36 -2.58 20.68 -37.69
N GLY A 37 -2.07 21.19 -36.57
CA GLY A 37 -2.54 22.41 -35.93
C GLY A 37 -1.55 22.86 -34.85
N THR A 38 -0.59 23.69 -35.23
CA THR A 38 0.36 24.35 -34.33
C THR A 38 -0.32 25.46 -33.54
N VAL A 39 -0.28 25.37 -32.21
CA VAL A 39 -0.24 26.55 -31.33
C VAL A 39 0.63 26.20 -30.13
N ALA A 40 1.73 26.93 -30.02
CA ALA A 40 2.71 26.82 -28.95
C ALA A 40 2.06 27.15 -27.60
N SER A 41 2.27 26.27 -26.62
CA SER A 41 2.13 26.60 -25.21
C SER A 41 3.31 25.96 -24.47
N ASP A 42 4.32 26.79 -24.23
CA ASP A 42 5.47 26.48 -23.39
C ASP A 42 5.00 26.33 -21.95
N HIS A 43 4.90 25.08 -21.48
CA HIS A 43 5.08 24.73 -20.07
C HIS A 43 5.50 23.26 -19.97
N VAL A 44 6.67 22.93 -20.52
CA VAL A 44 7.32 21.65 -20.23
C VAL A 44 7.94 21.76 -18.84
N THR A 45 7.19 21.35 -17.81
CA THR A 45 7.83 20.96 -16.56
C THR A 45 8.67 19.74 -16.86
N ASP A 46 9.99 19.90 -16.73
CA ASP A 46 11.01 18.87 -16.90
C ASP A 46 10.85 17.80 -15.82
N GLN A 47 9.81 16.96 -15.96
CA GLN A 47 9.83 15.64 -15.34
C GLN A 47 10.82 14.83 -16.15
N GLU A 48 12.04 14.72 -15.63
CA GLU A 48 13.07 13.81 -16.14
C GLU A 48 12.39 12.48 -16.47
N GLN A 49 12.26 12.18 -17.77
CA GLN A 49 11.53 11.00 -18.22
C GLN A 49 12.35 9.76 -17.86
N VAL A 50 12.11 9.24 -16.66
CA VAL A 50 12.73 8.01 -16.20
C VAL A 50 12.22 6.88 -17.10
N PRO A 51 13.11 6.10 -17.74
CA PRO A 51 12.69 4.96 -18.54
C PRO A 51 11.82 4.01 -17.71
N PHE A 52 10.79 3.44 -18.31
CA PHE A 52 9.82 2.57 -17.63
C PHE A 52 10.50 1.47 -16.79
N TRP A 53 11.56 0.84 -17.32
CA TRP A 53 12.34 -0.19 -16.62
C TRP A 53 13.01 0.34 -15.35
N ASN A 54 13.57 1.55 -15.40
CA ASN A 54 14.18 2.19 -14.23
C ASN A 54 13.13 2.53 -13.18
N PHE A 55 11.96 3.01 -13.61
CA PHE A 55 10.82 3.25 -12.74
C PHE A 55 10.34 1.96 -12.05
N MET A 56 10.17 0.87 -12.80
CA MET A 56 9.76 -0.42 -12.27
C MET A 56 10.79 -0.98 -11.26
N GLU A 57 12.08 -0.86 -11.56
CA GLU A 57 13.15 -1.30 -10.67
C GLU A 57 13.20 -0.46 -9.38
N MET A 58 12.98 0.85 -9.49
CA MET A 58 12.85 1.74 -8.33
C MET A 58 11.67 1.32 -7.45
N ARG A 59 10.49 1.06 -8.05
CA ARG A 59 9.29 0.59 -7.32
C ARG A 59 9.51 -0.76 -6.67
N ARG A 60 10.18 -1.70 -7.35
CA ARG A 60 10.57 -2.99 -6.78
C ARG A 60 11.45 -2.83 -5.54
N LYS A 61 12.49 -1.98 -5.62
CA LYS A 61 13.39 -1.70 -4.48
C LYS A 61 12.67 -1.04 -3.30
N GLN A 62 11.71 -0.16 -3.56
CA GLN A 62 10.84 0.39 -2.51
C GLN A 62 10.06 -0.72 -1.83
N ALA A 63 9.36 -1.56 -2.62
CA ALA A 63 8.59 -2.69 -2.11
C ALA A 63 9.46 -3.71 -1.35
N ASP A 64 10.72 -3.91 -1.74
CA ASP A 64 11.67 -4.80 -1.05
C ASP A 64 12.01 -4.35 0.38
N ASN A 65 11.91 -3.06 0.67
CA ASN A 65 12.17 -2.48 2.00
C ASN A 65 10.89 -2.20 2.81
N THR A 66 9.76 -2.75 2.39
CA THR A 66 8.44 -2.47 2.96
C THR A 66 7.88 -3.64 3.75
N ILE A 67 7.12 -3.31 4.80
CA ILE A 67 6.20 -4.21 5.49
C ILE A 67 4.76 -3.74 5.37
N LEU A 68 3.85 -4.71 5.42
CA LEU A 68 2.43 -4.46 5.57
C LEU A 68 2.00 -4.93 6.97
N VAL A 69 1.43 -4.03 7.76
CA VAL A 69 1.13 -4.28 9.18
C VAL A 69 -0.36 -4.15 9.42
N ARG A 70 -0.99 -5.21 9.94
CA ARG A 70 -2.33 -5.13 10.50
C ARG A 70 -2.29 -4.49 11.89
N LEU A 71 -3.08 -3.44 12.12
CA LEU A 71 -3.15 -2.74 13.40
C LEU A 71 -4.36 -3.18 14.23
N CYS A 72 -4.14 -3.97 15.27
CA CYS A 72 -5.19 -4.45 16.18
C CYS A 72 -5.52 -3.44 17.30
N ASP A 73 -6.64 -3.65 18.00
CA ASP A 73 -7.00 -3.01 19.28
C ASP A 73 -6.96 -1.47 19.30
N LYS A 74 -7.28 -0.84 18.17
CA LYS A 74 -7.19 0.63 18.00
C LYS A 74 -5.80 1.22 18.31
N THR A 75 -4.73 0.42 18.17
CA THR A 75 -3.35 0.88 18.36
C THR A 75 -3.01 2.07 17.45
N PRO A 76 -2.63 3.25 17.97
CA PRO A 76 -2.43 4.39 17.08
C PRO A 76 -1.23 4.14 16.16
N LEU A 77 -1.32 4.66 14.92
CA LEU A 77 -0.26 4.52 13.92
C LEU A 77 1.08 5.05 14.44
N THR A 78 1.04 6.13 15.23
CA THR A 78 2.22 6.71 15.88
C THR A 78 2.99 5.73 16.74
N THR A 79 2.31 4.84 17.48
CA THR A 79 2.98 3.81 18.28
C THR A 79 3.64 2.75 17.41
N LEU A 80 3.03 2.38 16.28
CA LEU A 80 3.68 1.51 15.30
C LEU A 80 4.94 2.21 14.74
N LEU A 81 4.85 3.48 14.36
CA LEU A 81 5.97 4.21 13.78
C LEU A 81 7.12 4.40 14.78
N GLN A 82 6.81 4.62 16.05
CA GLN A 82 7.82 4.65 17.13
C GLN A 82 8.52 3.29 17.26
N PHE A 83 7.76 2.19 17.22
CA PHE A 83 8.33 0.85 17.22
C PHE A 83 9.18 0.58 15.98
N CYS A 84 8.73 0.91 14.77
CA CYS A 84 9.54 0.75 13.57
C CYS A 84 10.82 1.62 13.62
N SER A 85 10.70 2.85 14.13
CA SER A 85 11.82 3.78 14.24
C SER A 85 12.94 3.30 15.17
N SER A 86 12.66 2.39 16.13
CA SER A 86 13.71 1.80 16.96
C SER A 86 14.58 0.77 16.20
N HIS A 87 14.12 0.27 15.05
CA HIS A 87 14.89 -0.63 14.19
C HIS A 87 15.60 0.11 13.04
N GLY A 88 15.12 1.29 12.68
CA GLY A 88 15.79 2.21 11.75
C GLY A 88 14.85 3.26 11.18
N LYS A 89 15.40 4.17 10.37
CA LYS A 89 14.64 5.31 9.82
C LYS A 89 13.51 4.82 8.89
N VAL A 90 12.28 5.22 9.20
CA VAL A 90 11.11 5.07 8.32
C VAL A 90 11.20 6.13 7.22
N LYS A 91 11.03 5.71 5.97
CA LYS A 91 11.10 6.57 4.79
C LYS A 91 9.71 7.05 4.38
N HIS A 92 8.77 6.12 4.19
CA HIS A 92 7.38 6.42 3.85
C HIS A 92 6.43 5.53 4.65
N HIS A 93 5.23 6.05 4.93
CA HIS A 93 4.17 5.28 5.57
C HIS A 93 2.81 5.85 5.21
N PHE A 94 1.79 4.99 5.21
CA PHE A 94 0.39 5.40 5.17
C PHE A 94 -0.47 4.32 5.82
N SER A 95 -1.66 4.71 6.28
CA SER A 95 -2.66 3.75 6.76
C SER A 95 -3.84 3.68 5.82
N TYR A 96 -4.39 2.48 5.63
CA TYR A 96 -5.60 2.28 4.86
C TYR A 96 -6.59 1.38 5.60
N HIS A 97 -7.87 1.55 5.27
CA HIS A 97 -8.97 0.84 5.91
C HIS A 97 -9.76 0.11 4.82
N GLN A 98 -9.74 -1.22 4.87
CA GLN A 98 -10.60 -2.08 4.04
C GLN A 98 -11.37 -3.02 4.98
N GLN A 99 -11.00 -4.30 5.05
CA GLN A 99 -11.53 -5.30 5.99
C GLN A 99 -10.79 -5.29 7.34
N GLY A 100 -10.34 -4.10 7.74
CA GLY A 100 -9.52 -3.86 8.91
C GLY A 100 -8.56 -2.71 8.68
N ARG A 101 -7.88 -2.30 9.75
CA ARG A 101 -6.90 -1.21 9.70
C ARG A 101 -5.50 -1.74 9.43
N TYR A 102 -4.91 -1.27 8.35
CA TYR A 102 -3.58 -1.65 7.91
C TYR A 102 -2.67 -0.44 7.79
N ALA A 103 -1.37 -0.68 7.90
CA ALA A 103 -0.32 0.31 7.68
C ALA A 103 0.74 -0.25 6.75
N TYR A 104 1.06 0.53 5.72
CA TYR A 104 2.25 0.36 4.91
C TYR A 104 3.40 1.11 5.59
N VAL A 105 4.56 0.48 5.72
CA VAL A 105 5.77 1.12 6.25
C VAL A 105 6.98 0.72 5.41
N GLU A 106 7.60 1.70 4.77
CA GLU A 106 8.86 1.56 4.03
C GLU A 106 10.03 2.03 4.90
N PHE A 107 11.05 1.19 5.01
CA PHE A 107 12.31 1.55 5.68
C PHE A 107 13.29 2.18 4.69
N ASN A 108 14.15 3.06 5.21
CA ASN A 108 15.21 3.66 4.40
C ASN A 108 16.30 2.65 4.00
N THR A 109 16.46 1.56 4.75
CA THR A 109 17.49 0.54 4.52
C THR A 109 16.94 -0.87 4.74
N ALA A 110 17.45 -1.83 3.95
CA ALA A 110 17.14 -3.25 4.13
C ALA A 110 17.58 -3.78 5.51
N ALA A 111 18.68 -3.26 6.07
CA ALA A 111 19.17 -3.65 7.39
C ALA A 111 18.17 -3.33 8.51
N ALA A 112 17.47 -2.19 8.43
CA ALA A 112 16.44 -1.83 9.39
C ALA A 112 15.24 -2.79 9.34
N LEU A 113 14.83 -3.16 8.12
CA LEU A 113 13.79 -4.17 7.91
C LEU A 113 14.23 -5.53 8.49
N GLN A 114 15.45 -5.98 8.22
CA GLN A 114 15.96 -7.26 8.73
C GLN A 114 16.04 -7.26 10.27
N SER A 115 16.50 -6.17 10.89
CA SER A 115 16.50 -6.00 12.35
C SER A 115 15.10 -6.16 12.93
N LEU A 116 14.09 -5.53 12.31
CA LEU A 116 12.70 -5.67 12.72
C LEU A 116 12.22 -7.12 12.59
N LEU A 117 12.41 -7.75 11.43
CA LEU A 117 11.93 -9.11 11.18
C LEU A 117 12.57 -10.11 12.16
N GLN A 118 13.88 -10.02 12.38
CA GLN A 118 14.59 -10.86 13.34
C GLN A 118 14.05 -10.68 14.77
N HIS A 119 13.77 -9.45 15.19
CA HIS A 119 13.15 -9.18 16.48
C HIS A 119 11.75 -9.78 16.59
N THR A 120 10.94 -9.72 15.52
CA THR A 120 9.61 -10.35 15.50
C THR A 120 9.66 -11.87 15.53
N GLU A 121 10.69 -12.49 14.97
CA GLU A 121 10.89 -13.94 15.03
C GLU A 121 11.29 -14.39 16.45
N GLN A 122 12.23 -13.69 17.06
CA GLN A 122 12.71 -13.99 18.42
C GLN A 122 11.61 -13.84 19.47
N ASN A 123 10.84 -12.76 19.39
CA ASN A 123 9.79 -12.43 20.36
C ASN A 123 8.42 -12.98 19.95
N GLY A 124 8.33 -13.54 18.74
CA GLY A 124 7.08 -13.98 18.14
C GLY A 124 6.59 -15.34 18.63
N HIS A 125 7.49 -16.12 19.23
CA HIS A 125 7.24 -17.51 19.55
C HIS A 125 6.54 -17.71 20.89
N ASN A 126 5.29 -18.16 20.82
CA ASN A 126 4.88 -19.22 21.74
C ASN A 126 5.82 -20.41 21.51
N LYS A 127 6.61 -20.79 22.52
CA LYS A 127 7.65 -21.85 22.53
C LYS A 127 7.21 -23.27 22.10
N LYS A 128 6.06 -23.45 21.44
CA LYS A 128 5.42 -24.76 21.20
C LYS A 128 5.41 -25.25 19.75
N THR A 129 5.84 -24.48 18.76
CA THR A 129 5.79 -24.91 17.35
C THR A 129 7.20 -25.04 16.77
N LYS A 130 7.87 -26.14 17.15
CA LYS A 130 9.08 -26.62 16.47
C LYS A 130 8.60 -27.48 15.29
N ASN A 131 9.03 -27.19 14.06
CA ASN A 131 8.74 -27.95 12.82
C ASN A 131 7.53 -27.50 11.98
N THR A 132 7.47 -26.24 11.58
CA THR A 132 6.81 -25.87 10.32
C THR A 132 7.75 -24.97 9.55
N ASP A 133 8.00 -25.24 8.27
CA ASP A 133 8.75 -24.35 7.38
C ASP A 133 8.10 -22.97 7.43
N PHE A 134 8.76 -22.03 8.11
CA PHE A 134 8.22 -20.70 8.34
C PHE A 134 8.36 -19.90 7.07
N ILE A 135 7.23 -19.52 6.47
CA ILE A 135 7.21 -18.53 5.41
C ILE A 135 7.54 -17.18 6.07
N HIS A 136 8.72 -16.62 5.77
CA HIS A 136 9.12 -15.28 6.18
C HIS A 136 8.26 -14.24 5.48
N SER A 137 7.08 -13.98 6.04
CA SER A 137 6.14 -13.00 5.51
C SER A 137 6.46 -11.60 6.04
N ARG A 138 6.45 -10.61 5.14
CA ARG A 138 6.49 -9.18 5.49
C ARG A 138 5.10 -8.63 5.85
N PHE A 139 4.12 -9.53 6.01
CA PHE A 139 2.79 -9.23 6.54
C PHE A 139 2.73 -9.51 8.04
N LEU A 140 2.73 -8.45 8.83
CA LEU A 140 2.86 -8.50 10.28
C LEU A 140 1.57 -8.07 10.96
N THR A 141 1.40 -8.44 12.22
CA THR A 141 0.32 -7.92 13.08
C THR A 141 0.92 -7.19 14.27
N PHE A 142 0.44 -5.97 14.52
CA PHE A 142 0.83 -5.14 15.65
C PHE A 142 -0.34 -5.03 16.64
N SER A 143 -0.11 -5.43 17.89
CA SER A 143 -1.13 -5.45 18.94
C SER A 143 -0.53 -5.14 20.31
N ARG A 144 -1.39 -4.75 21.25
CA ARG A 144 -0.97 -4.55 22.65
C ARG A 144 -0.96 -5.91 23.36
N ALA A 145 0.09 -6.22 24.12
CA ALA A 145 0.18 -7.48 24.83
C ALA A 145 -1.05 -7.70 25.75
N GLY A 146 -1.58 -8.93 25.73
CA GLY A 146 -2.66 -9.36 26.62
C GLY A 146 -4.10 -9.12 26.15
N LYS A 147 -4.33 -8.58 24.95
CA LYS A 147 -5.68 -8.44 24.38
C LYS A 147 -5.95 -9.51 23.31
N LYS A 148 -7.10 -10.20 23.42
CA LYS A 148 -7.56 -11.17 22.42
C LYS A 148 -7.91 -10.43 21.14
N LYS A 149 -7.52 -11.02 20.00
CA LYS A 149 -7.86 -10.58 18.64
C LYS A 149 -9.37 -10.30 18.57
N GLU A 150 -9.74 -9.02 18.51
CA GLU A 150 -11.12 -8.63 18.26
C GLU A 150 -11.49 -9.12 16.85
N LYS A 151 -12.60 -9.87 16.72
CA LYS A 151 -13.13 -10.28 15.42
C LYS A 151 -13.74 -9.05 14.76
N GLU A 152 -12.89 -8.31 14.04
CA GLU A 152 -13.33 -7.19 13.22
C GLU A 152 -14.31 -7.73 12.16
N LYS A 153 -15.55 -7.22 12.16
CA LYS A 153 -16.55 -7.57 11.16
C LYS A 153 -16.04 -7.06 9.81
N SER A 154 -15.73 -7.97 8.91
CA SER A 154 -15.37 -7.67 7.53
C SER A 154 -16.50 -6.84 6.90
N VAL A 155 -16.21 -5.57 6.61
CA VAL A 155 -17.03 -4.79 5.69
C VAL A 155 -16.51 -5.11 4.30
N LEU A 156 -17.29 -5.90 3.56
CA LEU A 156 -17.05 -6.23 2.16
C LEU A 156 -16.85 -4.93 1.37
N ASN A 157 -15.88 -4.92 0.45
CA ASN A 157 -15.54 -3.82 -0.45
C ASN A 157 -16.80 -3.07 -0.89
N LYS A 158 -17.04 -1.88 -0.31
CA LYS A 158 -18.08 -1.01 -0.83
C LYS A 158 -17.58 -0.55 -2.20
N GLN A 159 -18.30 -0.93 -3.26
CA GLN A 159 -18.12 -0.30 -4.55
C GLN A 159 -18.14 1.22 -4.36
N PRO A 160 -17.24 1.98 -5.01
CA PRO A 160 -17.26 3.42 -4.91
C PRO A 160 -18.63 3.89 -5.38
N VAL A 161 -19.29 4.68 -4.53
CA VAL A 161 -20.57 5.28 -4.87
C VAL A 161 -20.26 6.38 -5.90
N HIS A 162 -20.28 6.03 -7.19
CA HIS A 162 -19.98 6.92 -8.32
C HIS A 162 -20.87 8.18 -8.39
N ARG A 163 -21.87 8.29 -7.51
CA ARG A 163 -22.77 9.44 -7.42
C ARG A 163 -22.02 10.75 -7.14
N SER A 164 -20.96 10.73 -6.33
CA SER A 164 -20.17 11.93 -6.06
C SER A 164 -19.37 12.38 -7.28
N LEU A 165 -18.80 11.43 -8.02
CA LEU A 165 -18.08 11.71 -9.26
C LEU A 165 -19.03 12.26 -10.33
N MET A 166 -20.19 11.62 -10.51
CA MET A 166 -21.20 12.07 -11.47
C MET A 166 -21.64 13.52 -11.18
N ASN A 167 -21.85 13.86 -9.91
CA ASN A 167 -22.19 15.23 -9.52
C ASN A 167 -21.06 16.24 -9.85
N LYS A 168 -19.79 15.87 -9.65
CA LYS A 168 -18.64 16.73 -10.03
C LYS A 168 -18.60 16.94 -11.54
N LEU A 169 -18.78 15.89 -12.33
CA LEU A 169 -18.78 15.98 -13.79
C LEU A 169 -19.95 16.81 -14.33
N CYS A 170 -21.11 16.81 -13.66
CA CYS A 170 -22.23 17.67 -14.04
C CYS A 170 -22.02 19.15 -13.71
N GLN A 171 -21.00 19.52 -12.91
CA GLN A 171 -20.74 20.89 -12.46
C GLN A 171 -19.64 21.61 -13.25
N THR A 172 -18.93 20.91 -14.15
CA THR A 172 -17.88 21.49 -14.99
C THR A 172 -18.45 22.21 -16.20
N ASP A 173 -17.74 23.21 -16.73
CA ASP A 173 -18.25 24.09 -17.77
C ASP A 173 -18.03 23.56 -19.20
N SER A 174 -17.23 22.50 -19.37
CA SER A 174 -16.96 21.90 -20.68
C SER A 174 -16.69 20.39 -20.63
N VAL A 175 -16.83 19.73 -21.78
CA VAL A 175 -16.48 18.30 -21.93
C VAL A 175 -14.99 18.04 -21.64
N SER A 176 -14.11 18.97 -22.00
CA SER A 176 -12.68 18.85 -21.70
C SER A 176 -12.43 18.81 -20.20
N GLU A 177 -13.06 19.71 -19.43
CA GLU A 177 -12.97 19.72 -17.97
C GLU A 177 -13.58 18.47 -17.32
N GLN A 178 -14.65 17.91 -17.92
CA GLN A 178 -15.18 16.62 -17.48
C GLN A 178 -14.15 15.50 -17.62
N ILE A 179 -13.43 15.47 -18.74
CA ILE A 179 -12.40 14.46 -18.99
C ILE A 179 -11.24 14.61 -18.00
N ASP A 180 -10.77 15.84 -17.77
CA ASP A 180 -9.69 16.10 -16.81
C ASP A 180 -10.10 15.74 -15.39
N THR A 181 -11.32 16.12 -14.98
CA THR A 181 -11.89 15.77 -13.67
C THR A 181 -12.02 14.27 -13.51
N LEU A 182 -12.49 13.56 -14.54
CA LEU A 182 -12.60 12.11 -14.54
C LEU A 182 -11.22 11.46 -14.38
N MET A 183 -10.22 11.92 -15.14
CA MET A 183 -8.86 11.41 -15.03
C MET A 183 -8.28 11.62 -13.63
N GLN A 184 -8.45 12.80 -13.04
CA GLN A 184 -7.89 13.09 -11.72
C GLN A 184 -8.50 12.26 -10.59
N GLU A 185 -9.80 11.94 -10.68
CA GLU A 185 -10.50 11.16 -9.66
C GLU A 185 -10.23 9.66 -9.78
N GLU A 186 -10.02 9.14 -10.99
CA GLU A 186 -9.84 7.70 -11.26
C GLU A 186 -8.37 7.28 -11.42
N GLN A 187 -7.43 8.22 -11.62
CA GLN A 187 -6.01 7.88 -11.69
C GLN A 187 -5.53 7.27 -10.36
N LEU A 188 -4.65 6.27 -10.47
CA LEU A 188 -3.98 5.72 -9.30
C LEU A 188 -3.13 6.80 -8.64
N ARG A 189 -3.30 6.98 -7.32
CA ARG A 189 -2.44 7.86 -6.55
C ARG A 189 -1.28 7.06 -6.00
N GLU A 190 -0.31 7.78 -5.48
CA GLU A 190 0.93 7.23 -4.96
C GLU A 190 0.74 6.06 -3.97
N PRO A 191 -0.21 6.11 -2.99
CA PRO A 191 -0.45 4.99 -2.09
C PRO A 191 -0.97 3.72 -2.78
N GLU A 192 -1.76 3.86 -3.86
CA GLU A 192 -2.28 2.72 -4.62
C GLU A 192 -1.19 2.07 -5.50
N VAL A 193 -0.21 2.85 -5.96
CA VAL A 193 0.94 2.36 -6.75
C VAL A 193 2.01 1.68 -5.87
N HIS A 194 2.07 2.02 -4.57
CA HIS A 194 3.02 1.44 -3.62
C HIS A 194 2.64 0.04 -3.11
N CYS A 195 1.38 -0.38 -3.25
CA CYS A 195 0.86 -1.63 -2.67
C CYS A 195 1.10 -2.88 -3.52
#